data_AF-A0A3G8WF65-F1
#
_entry.id   AF-A0A3G8WF65-F1
#
_cell.length_a   1.000
_cell.length_b   1.000
_cell.length_c   1.000
_cell.angle_alpha   90.00
_cell.angle_beta   90.00
_cell.angle_gamma   90.00
#
_symmetry.space_group_name_H-M   'P 1'
#
loop_
_entity.id
_entity.type
_entity.pdbx_description
1 polymer ?
#
loop_
_entity_poly.entity_id
_entity_poly.type
_entity_poly.pdbx_seq_one_letter_code
_entity_poly.pdbx_strand_id
1 'polypeptide(L)'
;MSEYQKFFNDKKREYRKQPKLIDRIKEFLINEFKIEEKELAKLYHPSMIDIYPSSEEQVFLNTPKTSAFKNPMAYKTLYKLRHVINHLIEKGLIDSDTKIVLEVARELNDKNRRAAIEDYQRVREKENLEYAIAITELIKDRDFTGYANPKNQVDREKFRLWTEQTNMDDDKLKEIYATKDDVKKYRLWKEQNAVCMYTGKIIKLTDLFDKNIIDFEHTIPRSKSFDNSLANLTVCFANYNRAIKKNRIPTELPNYQEDSAGYQAIEPRLEKWQKKIESLEQQIDSQVMKSKTAIDKETKDNAIRRRHFLKMELDYWINKVDRFTREDVPLGFKNSQLVDTQLISKYAFHYLKTVFNQVDVVKGTTTSEFRKIYGIQAKDEEKDRGKHSHHAVDAAVLTLLPSSAKRKEILQKKYEFEETHPNKQYHELPFEGFNYAIIQKIEKEILINNLVDQERTLAPAKKFVRKRGRIEYLKDKNGIILRDELGNKIRFLKVIQ
;
A
#
# COMPACT_ATOMS: atom_id res chain seq x y z
N MET A 1 -28.24 -36.80 23.57
CA MET A 1 -28.97 -35.58 23.16
C MET A 1 -28.08 -34.77 22.24
N SER A 2 -28.55 -34.44 21.04
CA SER A 2 -27.82 -33.55 20.13
C SER A 2 -27.63 -32.16 20.77
N GLU A 3 -26.59 -31.42 20.40
CA GLU A 3 -26.34 -30.07 20.94
C GLU A 3 -27.54 -29.13 20.77
N TYR A 4 -28.32 -29.35 19.69
CA TYR A 4 -29.59 -28.69 19.43
C TYR A 4 -30.60 -28.91 20.55
N GLN A 5 -30.80 -30.15 21.00
CA GLN A 5 -31.72 -30.48 22.10
C GLN A 5 -31.27 -29.86 23.43
N LYS A 6 -29.96 -29.70 23.67
CA LYS A 6 -29.43 -29.04 24.88
C LYS A 6 -29.67 -27.53 24.89
N PHE A 7 -29.68 -26.87 23.73
CA PHE A 7 -29.95 -25.42 23.63
C PHE A 7 -31.40 -25.08 24.01
N PHE A 8 -32.37 -25.88 23.57
CA PHE A 8 -33.80 -25.64 23.89
C PHE A 8 -34.18 -26.01 25.32
N ASN A 9 -33.37 -26.81 26.01
CA ASN A 9 -33.54 -27.13 27.43
C ASN A 9 -32.94 -26.08 28.37
N ASP A 10 -32.17 -25.11 27.86
CA ASP A 10 -31.57 -24.05 28.67
C ASP A 10 -32.56 -22.89 28.87
N LYS A 11 -33.04 -22.73 30.11
CA LYS A 11 -34.02 -21.70 30.50
C LYS A 11 -33.50 -20.27 30.30
N LYS A 12 -32.18 -20.03 30.31
CA LYS A 12 -31.61 -18.68 30.16
C LYS A 12 -31.36 -18.28 28.70
N ARG A 13 -31.38 -19.24 27.77
CA ARG A 13 -31.11 -19.02 26.33
C ARG A 13 -29.88 -18.12 26.09
N GLU A 14 -28.83 -18.28 26.89
CA GLU A 14 -27.63 -17.45 26.77
C GLU A 14 -26.96 -17.67 25.41
N TYR A 15 -26.49 -16.58 24.80
CA TYR A 15 -25.81 -16.61 23.51
C TYR A 15 -24.55 -17.47 23.62
N ARG A 16 -24.53 -18.63 22.96
CA ARG A 16 -23.36 -19.48 22.91
C ARG A 16 -22.28 -18.83 22.06
N LYS A 17 -21.22 -18.37 22.73
CA LYS A 17 -20.02 -17.85 22.08
C LYS A 17 -19.42 -18.97 21.22
N GLN A 18 -19.41 -18.80 19.90
CA GLN A 18 -18.76 -19.77 19.03
C GLN A 18 -17.26 -19.81 19.36
N PRO A 19 -16.65 -21.00 19.52
CA PRO A 19 -15.22 -21.11 19.74
C PRO A 19 -14.47 -20.50 18.55
N LYS A 20 -13.35 -19.81 18.80
CA LYS A 20 -12.59 -19.19 17.71
C LYS A 20 -11.99 -20.30 16.84
N LEU A 21 -11.78 -20.02 15.55
CA LEU A 21 -11.21 -20.98 14.61
C LEU A 21 -9.89 -21.60 15.12
N ILE A 22 -9.05 -20.79 15.74
CA ILE A 22 -7.78 -21.25 16.33
C ILE A 22 -7.96 -22.21 17.52
N ASP A 23 -9.02 -22.03 18.32
CA ASP A 23 -9.30 -22.93 19.44
C ASP A 23 -9.73 -24.30 18.89
N ARG A 24 -10.53 -24.31 17.80
CA ARG A 24 -10.88 -25.54 17.07
C ARG A 24 -9.67 -26.21 16.40
N ILE A 25 -8.75 -25.42 15.84
CA ILE A 25 -7.52 -25.96 15.26
C ILE A 25 -6.64 -26.58 16.35
N LYS A 26 -6.53 -25.94 17.53
CA LYS A 26 -5.81 -26.50 18.67
C LYS A 26 -6.43 -27.82 19.14
N GLU A 27 -7.75 -27.86 19.33
CA GLU A 27 -8.47 -29.09 19.69
C GLU A 27 -8.25 -30.20 18.66
N PHE A 28 -8.33 -29.89 17.36
CA PHE A 28 -8.06 -30.84 16.30
C PHE A 28 -6.64 -31.39 16.35
N LEU A 29 -5.64 -30.53 16.54
CA LEU A 29 -4.24 -30.93 16.63
C LEU A 29 -3.92 -31.76 17.88
N ILE A 30 -4.59 -31.49 19.01
CA ILE A 30 -4.49 -32.32 20.21
C ILE A 30 -5.11 -33.69 19.94
N ASN A 31 -6.31 -33.73 19.38
CA ASN A 31 -7.09 -34.96 19.26
C ASN A 31 -6.52 -35.91 18.18
N GLU A 32 -6.18 -35.37 17.01
CA GLU A 32 -5.71 -36.18 15.87
C GLU A 32 -4.21 -36.44 15.91
N PHE A 33 -3.41 -35.44 16.32
CA PHE A 33 -1.95 -35.50 16.22
C PHE A 33 -1.24 -35.57 17.58
N LYS A 34 -1.99 -35.58 18.69
CA LYS A 34 -1.46 -35.67 20.07
C LYS A 34 -0.33 -34.67 20.37
N ILE A 35 -0.42 -33.48 19.79
CA ILE A 35 0.58 -32.42 19.97
C ILE A 35 0.52 -31.89 21.41
N GLU A 36 1.68 -31.75 22.06
CA GLU A 36 1.78 -31.19 23.41
C GLU A 36 1.33 -29.71 23.47
N GLU A 37 0.72 -29.29 24.57
CA GLU A 37 0.24 -27.91 24.77
C GLU A 37 1.33 -26.84 24.56
N LYS A 38 2.60 -27.15 24.88
CA LYS A 38 3.74 -26.25 24.64
C LYS A 38 4.00 -25.99 23.16
N GLU A 39 3.82 -26.98 22.30
CA GLU A 39 3.97 -26.84 20.85
C GLU A 39 2.79 -26.04 20.26
N LEU A 40 1.58 -26.18 20.83
CA LEU A 40 0.39 -25.42 20.43
C LEU A 40 0.47 -23.93 20.79
N ALA A 41 1.36 -23.53 21.70
CA ALA A 41 1.67 -22.12 21.95
C ALA A 41 2.39 -21.44 20.78
N LYS A 42 2.98 -22.22 19.85
CA LYS A 42 3.54 -21.70 18.59
C LYS A 42 2.45 -21.36 17.56
N LEU A 43 1.21 -21.82 17.78
CA LEU A 43 0.11 -21.61 16.87
C LEU A 43 -0.33 -20.14 16.93
N TYR A 44 -0.03 -19.42 15.86
CA TYR A 44 -0.17 -17.98 15.77
C TYR A 44 -1.38 -17.61 14.90
N HIS A 45 -2.30 -16.81 15.44
CA HIS A 45 -3.31 -16.14 14.63
C HIS A 45 -2.99 -14.63 14.62
N PRO A 46 -2.90 -13.98 13.44
CA PRO A 46 -2.58 -12.55 13.32
C PRO A 46 -3.52 -11.60 14.08
N SER A 47 -4.70 -12.08 14.50
CA SER A 47 -5.65 -11.31 15.31
C SER A 47 -5.50 -11.51 16.84
N MET A 48 -4.55 -12.32 17.31
CA MET A 48 -4.33 -12.60 18.75
C MET A 48 -3.29 -11.69 19.40
N ILE A 49 -2.70 -10.77 18.66
CA ILE A 49 -1.65 -9.90 19.20
C ILE A 49 -2.34 -8.75 19.95
N ASP A 50 -2.38 -8.83 21.28
CA ASP A 50 -2.28 -7.58 22.06
C ASP A 50 -0.87 -7.04 21.81
N ILE A 51 -0.79 -6.13 20.84
CA ILE A 51 0.50 -5.61 20.34
C ILE A 51 1.28 -4.95 21.47
N TYR A 52 0.57 -4.44 22.47
CA TYR A 52 1.12 -3.81 23.66
C TYR A 52 0.47 -4.43 24.90
N PRO A 53 1.25 -4.99 25.84
CA PRO A 53 0.70 -5.45 27.11
C PRO A 53 0.24 -4.24 27.93
N SER A 54 -0.99 -4.31 28.45
CA SER A 54 -1.52 -3.34 29.42
C SER A 54 -1.42 -3.89 30.84
N SER A 55 -0.99 -3.07 31.79
CA SER A 55 -1.13 -3.34 33.22
C SER A 55 -2.29 -2.49 33.77
N GLU A 56 -3.10 -3.06 34.67
CA GLU A 56 -4.24 -2.35 35.28
C GLU A 56 -3.81 -1.08 36.04
N GLU A 57 -2.55 -1.00 36.47
CA GLU A 57 -1.98 0.16 37.17
C GLU A 57 -1.24 1.14 36.24
N GLN A 58 -1.29 0.94 34.92
CA GLN A 58 -0.52 1.74 33.98
C GLN A 58 -1.14 3.13 33.76
N VAL A 59 -0.55 4.15 34.40
CA VAL A 59 -0.97 5.56 34.24
C VAL A 59 -0.37 6.21 32.99
N PHE A 60 0.83 5.82 32.57
CA PHE A 60 1.55 6.44 31.46
C PHE A 60 1.78 5.48 30.28
N LEU A 61 1.88 6.02 29.06
CA LEU A 61 2.27 5.23 27.91
C LEU A 61 3.72 4.74 28.05
N ASN A 62 3.89 3.42 28.05
CA ASN A 62 5.17 2.72 28.08
C ASN A 62 5.91 2.77 26.74
N THR A 63 7.07 2.12 26.59
CA THR A 63 7.80 2.16 25.32
C THR A 63 6.96 1.54 24.18
N PRO A 64 6.86 2.15 22.99
CA PRO A 64 6.11 1.59 21.87
C PRO A 64 6.85 0.45 21.16
N LYS A 65 8.06 0.07 21.58
CA LYS A 65 8.80 -1.03 20.96
C LYS A 65 8.17 -2.39 21.27
N THR A 66 7.93 -3.17 20.22
CA THR A 66 7.36 -4.51 20.32
C THR A 66 8.18 -5.49 19.49
N SER A 67 8.13 -6.78 19.85
CA SER A 67 8.79 -7.84 19.07
C SER A 67 8.11 -8.06 17.72
N ALA A 68 6.80 -7.81 17.65
CA ALA A 68 5.94 -8.07 16.49
C ALA A 68 6.14 -7.09 15.32
N PHE A 69 6.64 -5.88 15.58
CA PHE A 69 6.69 -4.82 14.57
C PHE A 69 8.02 -4.06 14.57
N LYS A 70 8.58 -3.76 13.40
CA LYS A 70 9.88 -3.07 13.27
C LYS A 70 9.87 -2.06 12.13
N ASN A 71 9.01 -1.04 12.20
CA ASN A 71 9.05 0.10 11.28
C ASN A 71 9.61 1.35 12.01
N PRO A 72 10.81 1.84 11.65
CA PRO A 72 11.42 3.01 12.29
C PRO A 72 10.57 4.29 12.18
N MET A 73 9.88 4.50 11.06
CA MET A 73 9.01 5.67 10.87
C MET A 73 7.83 5.62 11.82
N ALA A 74 7.22 4.45 11.95
CA ALA A 74 6.12 4.28 12.89
C ALA A 74 6.58 4.44 14.34
N TYR A 75 7.76 3.92 14.71
CA TYR A 75 8.32 4.16 16.03
C TYR A 75 8.59 5.63 16.31
N LYS A 76 9.18 6.36 15.35
CA LYS A 76 9.41 7.80 15.48
C LYS A 76 8.11 8.53 15.81
N THR A 77 7.01 8.19 15.13
CA THR A 77 5.69 8.78 15.39
C THR A 77 5.11 8.36 16.73
N LEU A 78 5.16 7.07 17.09
CA LEU A 78 4.63 6.57 18.36
C LEU A 78 5.40 7.09 19.59
N TYR A 79 6.71 7.25 19.49
CA TYR A 79 7.50 7.90 20.55
C TYR A 79 7.10 9.37 20.74
N LYS A 80 6.86 10.11 19.65
CA LYS A 80 6.35 11.49 19.74
C LYS A 80 4.97 11.53 20.38
N LEU A 81 4.07 10.64 19.96
CA LEU A 81 2.75 10.50 20.55
C LEU A 81 2.85 10.24 22.06
N ARG A 82 3.71 9.29 22.48
CA ARG A 82 4.01 9.02 23.89
C ARG A 82 4.42 10.26 24.66
N HIS A 83 5.37 11.04 24.12
CA HIS A 83 5.85 12.25 24.80
C HIS A 83 4.74 13.27 25.00
N VAL A 84 3.95 13.54 23.96
CA VAL A 84 2.84 14.50 24.04
C VAL A 84 1.78 14.02 25.03
N ILE A 85 1.33 12.77 24.90
CA ILE A 85 0.28 12.21 25.76
C ILE A 85 0.73 12.15 27.22
N ASN A 86 1.92 11.63 27.50
CA ASN A 86 2.41 11.54 28.87
C ASN A 86 2.55 12.92 29.49
N HIS A 87 2.99 13.93 28.74
CA HIS A 87 3.05 15.30 29.23
C HIS A 87 1.67 15.86 29.58
N LEU A 88 0.65 15.58 28.76
CA LEU A 88 -0.72 16.02 29.04
C LEU A 88 -1.30 15.33 30.29
N ILE A 89 -1.00 14.03 30.49
CA ILE A 89 -1.37 13.28 31.71
C ILE A 89 -0.65 13.87 32.93
N GLU A 90 0.66 14.13 32.81
CA GLU A 90 1.48 14.69 33.90
C GLU A 90 1.01 16.09 34.34
N LYS A 91 0.46 16.86 33.41
CA LYS A 91 -0.17 18.17 33.68
C LYS A 91 -1.61 18.07 34.17
N GLY A 92 -2.20 16.87 34.24
CA GLY A 92 -3.59 16.66 34.63
C GLY A 92 -4.61 17.22 33.63
N LEU A 93 -4.21 17.44 32.37
CA LEU A 93 -5.10 17.95 31.33
C LEU A 93 -5.96 16.84 30.70
N ILE A 94 -5.48 15.60 30.78
CA ILE A 94 -6.17 14.39 30.32
C ILE A 94 -5.93 13.25 31.32
N ASP A 95 -6.82 12.27 31.32
CA ASP A 95 -6.82 11.10 32.19
C ASP A 95 -7.27 9.84 31.43
N SER A 96 -7.37 8.69 32.11
CA SER A 96 -7.79 7.42 31.50
C SER A 96 -9.21 7.43 30.93
N ASP A 97 -10.09 8.30 31.43
CA ASP A 97 -11.48 8.41 30.98
C ASP A 97 -11.67 9.41 29.83
N THR A 98 -10.63 10.19 29.55
CA THR A 98 -10.59 11.12 28.43
C THR A 98 -10.77 10.36 27.11
N LYS A 99 -11.72 10.83 26.31
CA LYS A 99 -11.98 10.30 24.98
C LYS A 99 -10.91 10.73 23.99
N ILE A 100 -10.18 9.77 23.44
CA ILE A 100 -9.20 10.00 22.37
C ILE A 100 -9.82 9.61 21.02
N VAL A 101 -9.76 10.50 20.03
CA VAL A 101 -10.23 10.24 18.66
C VAL A 101 -9.04 10.19 17.72
N LEU A 102 -8.88 9.06 17.03
CA LEU A 102 -7.77 8.83 16.10
C LEU A 102 -8.26 8.72 14.66
N GLU A 103 -7.67 9.51 13.76
CA GLU A 103 -7.94 9.39 12.33
C GLU A 103 -7.21 8.19 11.72
N VAL A 104 -7.92 7.40 10.92
CA VAL A 104 -7.37 6.33 10.08
C VAL A 104 -7.55 6.66 8.61
N ALA A 105 -6.50 6.40 7.84
CA ALA A 105 -6.53 6.41 6.38
C ALA A 105 -7.18 5.11 5.82
N ARG A 106 -8.34 4.69 6.33
CA ARG A 106 -9.08 3.51 5.86
C ARG A 106 -10.37 3.92 5.15
N GLU A 107 -10.56 3.38 3.94
CA GLU A 107 -11.85 3.43 3.24
C GLU A 107 -12.76 2.27 3.71
N LEU A 108 -14.07 2.51 3.77
CA LEU A 108 -15.04 1.42 3.94
C LEU A 108 -15.42 0.91 2.56
N ASN A 109 -15.13 -0.36 2.29
CA ASN A 109 -15.61 -1.01 1.09
C ASN A 109 -17.02 -1.55 1.35
N ASP A 110 -17.99 -1.18 0.51
CA ASP A 110 -19.32 -1.76 0.53
C ASP A 110 -19.27 -3.27 0.21
N LYS A 111 -20.39 -3.98 0.40
CA LYS A 111 -20.45 -5.44 0.18
C LYS A 111 -20.05 -5.84 -1.24
N ASN A 112 -20.50 -5.08 -2.23
CA ASN A 112 -20.25 -5.38 -3.64
C ASN A 112 -18.80 -5.07 -4.01
N ARG A 113 -18.22 -3.97 -3.52
CA ARG A 113 -16.80 -3.64 -3.68
C ARG A 113 -15.91 -4.69 -3.01
N ARG A 114 -16.26 -5.20 -1.82
CA ARG A 114 -15.50 -6.28 -1.15
C ARG A 114 -15.51 -7.57 -1.97
N ALA A 115 -16.68 -8.00 -2.44
CA ALA A 115 -16.78 -9.17 -3.31
C ALA A 115 -15.98 -8.99 -4.62
N ALA A 116 -16.05 -7.81 -5.22
CA ALA A 116 -15.27 -7.51 -6.42
C ALA A 116 -13.75 -7.54 -6.17
N ILE A 117 -13.26 -7.07 -5.02
CA ILE A 117 -11.85 -7.16 -4.62
C ILE A 117 -11.42 -8.62 -4.48
N GLU A 118 -12.24 -9.45 -3.83
CA GLU A 118 -11.97 -10.89 -3.68
C GLU A 118 -11.94 -11.58 -5.05
N ASP A 119 -12.91 -11.29 -5.92
CA ASP A 119 -12.94 -11.79 -7.30
C ASP A 119 -11.69 -11.38 -8.07
N TYR A 120 -11.28 -10.12 -7.94
CA TYR A 120 -10.08 -9.58 -8.56
C TYR A 120 -8.81 -10.31 -8.08
N GLN A 121 -8.66 -10.47 -6.76
CA GLN A 121 -7.52 -11.18 -6.17
C GLN A 121 -7.46 -12.63 -6.65
N ARG A 122 -8.60 -13.34 -6.62
CA ARG A 122 -8.71 -14.72 -7.11
C ARG A 122 -8.35 -14.85 -8.58
N VAL A 123 -8.82 -13.93 -9.44
CA VAL A 123 -8.44 -13.91 -10.86
C VAL A 123 -6.93 -13.68 -11.01
N ARG A 124 -6.36 -12.73 -10.26
CA ARG A 124 -4.91 -12.45 -10.30
C ARG A 124 -4.07 -13.62 -9.78
N GLU A 125 -4.51 -14.31 -8.75
CA GLU A 125 -3.87 -15.51 -8.20
C GLU A 125 -3.89 -16.65 -9.22
N LYS A 126 -5.05 -16.88 -9.86
CA LYS A 126 -5.18 -17.87 -10.93
C LYS A 126 -4.24 -17.56 -12.09
N GLU A 127 -4.22 -16.32 -12.58
CA GLU A 127 -3.29 -15.88 -13.64
C GLU A 127 -1.82 -16.06 -13.22
N ASN A 128 -1.47 -15.71 -11.97
CA ASN A 128 -0.10 -15.88 -11.48
C ASN A 128 0.31 -17.35 -11.42
N LEU A 129 -0.62 -18.24 -11.09
CA LEU A 129 -0.39 -19.68 -11.08
C LEU A 129 -0.23 -20.22 -12.52
N GLU A 130 -1.09 -19.80 -13.45
CA GLU A 130 -0.94 -20.11 -14.88
C GLU A 130 0.43 -19.66 -15.40
N TYR A 131 0.89 -18.46 -15.02
CA TYR A 131 2.21 -17.96 -15.38
C TYR A 131 3.34 -18.76 -14.73
N ALA A 132 3.20 -19.11 -13.45
CA ALA A 132 4.20 -19.90 -12.74
C ALA A 132 4.38 -21.29 -13.35
N ILE A 133 3.28 -21.92 -13.77
CA ILE A 133 3.31 -23.20 -14.49
C ILE A 133 3.98 -23.01 -15.86
N ALA A 134 3.60 -22.00 -16.63
CA ALA A 134 4.21 -21.70 -17.93
C ALA A 134 5.73 -21.56 -17.82
N ILE A 135 6.18 -20.75 -16.87
CA ILE A 135 7.60 -20.51 -16.62
C ILE A 135 8.29 -21.81 -16.20
N THR A 136 7.67 -22.61 -15.34
CA THR A 136 8.25 -23.86 -14.83
C THR A 136 8.46 -24.87 -15.95
N GLU A 137 7.48 -25.02 -16.85
CA GLU A 137 7.60 -25.93 -17.99
C GLU A 137 8.68 -25.47 -18.97
N LEU A 138 8.80 -24.16 -19.19
CA LEU A 138 9.86 -23.57 -19.99
C LEU A 138 11.25 -23.77 -19.37
N ILE A 139 11.39 -23.71 -18.05
CA ILE A 139 12.66 -23.94 -17.35
C ILE A 139 13.07 -25.43 -17.41
N LYS A 140 12.10 -26.35 -17.45
CA LYS A 140 12.36 -27.80 -17.54
C LYS A 140 12.82 -28.23 -18.94
N ASP A 141 12.47 -27.50 -19.98
CA ASP A 141 12.91 -27.76 -21.35
C ASP A 141 14.36 -27.27 -21.57
N ARG A 142 15.32 -28.20 -21.48
CA ARG A 142 16.76 -27.94 -21.66
C ARG A 142 17.13 -27.53 -23.09
N ASP A 143 16.25 -27.82 -24.06
CA ASP A 143 16.44 -27.51 -25.49
C ASP A 143 15.55 -26.35 -25.95
N PHE A 144 14.90 -25.61 -25.03
CA PHE A 144 14.04 -24.48 -25.38
C PHE A 144 14.84 -23.33 -25.99
N THR A 145 14.97 -23.34 -27.31
CA THR A 145 15.46 -22.22 -28.12
C THR A 145 14.31 -21.34 -28.64
N GLY A 146 13.11 -21.48 -28.06
CA GLY A 146 11.84 -21.10 -28.67
C GLY A 146 11.70 -19.61 -28.99
N TYR A 147 11.58 -19.32 -30.29
CA TYR A 147 11.13 -18.03 -30.79
C TYR A 147 9.63 -17.88 -30.55
N ALA A 148 9.21 -17.41 -29.38
CA ALA A 148 7.82 -17.02 -29.18
C ALA A 148 7.56 -15.68 -29.91
N ASN A 149 7.15 -15.74 -31.18
CA ASN A 149 6.80 -14.54 -31.94
C ASN A 149 5.30 -14.25 -31.79
N PRO A 150 4.88 -13.17 -31.10
CA PRO A 150 3.47 -12.84 -30.91
C PRO A 150 2.73 -12.50 -32.23
N LYS A 151 3.46 -12.25 -33.33
CA LYS A 151 2.90 -12.05 -34.66
C LYS A 151 2.75 -13.35 -35.46
N ASN A 152 3.31 -14.46 -35.00
CA ASN A 152 3.23 -15.76 -35.66
C ASN A 152 1.98 -16.52 -35.20
N GLN A 153 1.12 -16.90 -36.14
CA GLN A 153 -0.14 -17.59 -35.86
C GLN A 153 0.07 -18.96 -35.22
N VAL A 154 1.11 -19.69 -35.62
CA VAL A 154 1.43 -21.03 -35.11
C VAL A 154 1.86 -20.98 -33.65
N ASP A 155 2.66 -19.98 -33.26
CA ASP A 155 3.10 -19.81 -31.88
C ASP A 155 1.94 -19.40 -30.96
N ARG A 156 1.00 -18.59 -31.48
CA ARG A 156 -0.24 -18.22 -30.77
C ARG A 156 -1.15 -19.44 -30.54
N GLU A 157 -1.29 -20.32 -31.53
CA GLU A 157 -2.09 -21.54 -31.42
C GLU A 157 -1.47 -22.58 -30.49
N LYS A 158 -0.15 -22.80 -30.56
CA LYS A 158 0.57 -23.66 -29.60
C LYS A 158 0.40 -23.17 -28.16
N PHE A 159 0.55 -21.86 -27.94
CA PHE A 159 0.35 -21.26 -26.62
C PHE A 159 -1.11 -21.42 -26.14
N ARG A 160 -2.09 -21.25 -27.03
CA ARG A 160 -3.52 -21.43 -26.73
C ARG A 160 -3.85 -22.88 -26.35
N LEU A 161 -3.43 -23.86 -27.17
CA LEU A 161 -3.62 -25.29 -26.93
C LEU A 161 -3.01 -25.74 -25.60
N TRP A 162 -1.82 -25.22 -25.28
CA TRP A 162 -1.15 -25.46 -24.01
C TRP A 162 -1.96 -24.91 -22.82
N THR A 163 -2.50 -23.70 -22.94
CA THR A 163 -3.35 -23.07 -21.90
C THR A 163 -4.65 -23.86 -21.67
N GLU A 164 -5.21 -24.45 -22.73
CA GLU A 164 -6.46 -25.23 -22.69
C GLU A 164 -6.25 -26.67 -22.16
N GLN A 165 -5.07 -27.26 -22.30
CA GLN A 165 -4.76 -28.63 -21.85
C GLN A 165 -4.35 -28.75 -20.37
N THR A 166 -4.06 -27.64 -19.69
CA THR A 166 -3.56 -27.66 -18.32
C THR A 166 -4.71 -27.83 -17.32
N ASN A 167 -5.24 -29.05 -17.18
CA ASN A 167 -6.05 -29.40 -16.00
C ASN A 167 -5.16 -29.32 -14.76
N MET A 168 -5.57 -28.48 -13.81
CA MET A 168 -4.84 -28.18 -12.57
C MET A 168 -4.96 -29.35 -11.61
N ASP A 169 -3.95 -30.22 -11.58
CA ASP A 169 -3.84 -31.30 -10.60
C ASP A 169 -2.95 -30.86 -9.43
N ASP A 170 -3.34 -31.18 -8.19
CA ASP A 170 -2.70 -30.68 -6.96
C ASP A 170 -1.22 -31.11 -6.83
N ASP A 171 -0.83 -32.22 -7.46
CA ASP A 171 0.56 -32.69 -7.45
C ASP A 171 1.50 -31.88 -8.36
N LYS A 172 0.99 -31.18 -9.39
CA LYS A 172 1.81 -30.28 -10.22
C LYS A 172 2.22 -29.00 -9.47
N LEU A 173 1.48 -28.58 -8.45
CA LEU A 173 1.82 -27.39 -7.65
C LEU A 173 3.11 -27.56 -6.83
N LYS A 174 3.47 -28.79 -6.45
CA LYS A 174 4.69 -29.08 -5.66
C LYS A 174 5.99 -28.91 -6.44
N GLU A 175 5.92 -28.85 -7.77
CA GLU A 175 7.09 -28.74 -8.66
C GLU A 175 7.25 -27.37 -9.32
N ILE A 176 6.57 -26.33 -8.83
CA ILE A 176 6.69 -24.97 -9.39
C ILE A 176 8.02 -24.36 -8.95
N TYR A 177 8.91 -24.11 -9.91
CA TYR A 177 10.22 -23.49 -9.68
C TYR A 177 10.24 -21.98 -9.94
N ALA A 178 9.17 -21.43 -10.53
CA ALA A 178 9.10 -20.02 -10.89
C ALA A 178 9.09 -19.10 -9.66
N THR A 179 9.96 -18.09 -9.64
CA THR A 179 9.96 -17.11 -8.55
C THR A 179 8.83 -16.07 -8.74
N LYS A 180 8.48 -15.38 -7.65
CA LYS A 180 7.51 -14.27 -7.70
C LYS A 180 7.94 -13.16 -8.68
N ASP A 181 9.24 -12.97 -8.85
CA ASP A 181 9.76 -11.96 -9.77
C ASP A 181 9.71 -12.45 -11.21
N ASP A 182 9.91 -13.74 -11.48
CA ASP A 182 9.74 -14.32 -12.82
C ASP A 182 8.29 -14.21 -13.29
N VAL A 183 7.33 -14.51 -12.40
CA VAL A 183 5.90 -14.34 -12.66
C VAL A 183 5.56 -12.88 -12.99
N LYS A 184 6.14 -11.91 -12.26
CA LYS A 184 5.98 -10.49 -12.58
C LYS A 184 6.60 -10.10 -13.92
N LYS A 185 7.82 -10.58 -14.22
CA LYS A 185 8.47 -10.32 -15.52
C LYS A 185 7.61 -10.84 -16.66
N TYR A 186 7.12 -12.08 -16.54
CA TYR A 186 6.24 -12.69 -17.53
C TYR A 186 4.92 -11.93 -17.71
N ARG A 187 4.30 -11.50 -16.61
CA ARG A 187 3.12 -10.65 -16.63
C ARG A 187 3.36 -9.35 -17.40
N LEU A 188 4.42 -8.61 -17.07
CA LEU A 188 4.78 -7.36 -17.74
C LEU A 188 5.13 -7.57 -19.23
N TRP A 189 5.84 -8.66 -19.54
CA TRP A 189 6.16 -9.03 -20.91
C TRP A 189 4.91 -9.28 -21.74
N LYS A 190 3.92 -10.02 -21.21
CA LYS A 190 2.62 -10.25 -21.84
C LYS A 190 1.83 -8.95 -22.00
N GLU A 191 1.79 -8.10 -20.98
CA GLU A 191 1.14 -6.78 -21.02
C GLU A 191 1.69 -5.86 -22.12
N GLN A 192 2.99 -5.97 -22.39
CA GLN A 192 3.69 -5.24 -23.44
C GLN A 192 3.63 -5.91 -24.82
N ASN A 193 2.87 -6.99 -24.97
CA ASN A 193 2.81 -7.82 -26.19
C ASN A 193 4.21 -8.27 -26.66
N ALA A 194 5.07 -8.65 -25.71
CA ALA A 194 6.46 -9.05 -25.94
C ALA A 194 7.35 -7.99 -26.61
N VAL A 195 6.95 -6.72 -26.62
CA VAL A 195 7.74 -5.61 -27.19
C VAL A 195 8.24 -4.70 -26.08
N CYS A 196 9.51 -4.30 -26.13
CA CYS A 196 10.05 -3.34 -25.18
C CYS A 196 9.44 -1.94 -25.41
N MET A 197 8.83 -1.37 -24.36
CA MET A 197 8.21 -0.03 -24.38
C MET A 197 9.20 1.13 -24.54
N TYR A 198 10.50 0.89 -24.61
CA TYR A 198 11.49 1.96 -24.76
C TYR A 198 12.25 1.86 -26.07
N THR A 199 12.42 0.64 -26.59
CA THR A 199 13.25 0.40 -27.77
C THR A 199 12.45 0.03 -29.01
N GLY A 200 11.21 -0.45 -28.85
CA GLY A 200 10.40 -1.04 -29.93
C GLY A 200 10.84 -2.45 -30.34
N LYS A 201 11.95 -2.97 -29.78
CA LYS A 201 12.46 -4.30 -30.09
C LYS A 201 11.64 -5.39 -29.39
N ILE A 202 11.49 -6.53 -30.06
CA ILE A 202 10.86 -7.72 -29.48
C ILE A 202 11.77 -8.27 -28.38
N ILE A 203 11.19 -8.49 -27.20
CA ILE A 203 11.83 -9.20 -26.08
C ILE A 203 11.52 -10.68 -26.27
N LYS A 204 12.55 -11.49 -26.53
CA LYS A 204 12.36 -12.94 -26.62
C LYS A 204 12.08 -13.50 -25.23
N LEU A 205 11.30 -14.58 -25.18
CA LEU A 205 10.98 -15.24 -23.92
C LEU A 205 12.22 -15.83 -23.24
N THR A 206 13.18 -16.33 -24.01
CA THR A 206 14.48 -16.81 -23.49
C THR A 206 15.29 -15.70 -22.81
N ASP A 207 15.25 -14.49 -23.39
CA ASP A 207 16.02 -13.33 -22.90
C ASP A 207 15.35 -12.68 -21.68
N LEU A 208 14.04 -12.91 -21.49
CA LEU A 208 13.23 -12.26 -20.46
C LEU A 208 13.80 -12.46 -19.04
N PHE A 209 14.27 -13.68 -18.76
CA PHE A 209 14.75 -14.07 -17.43
C PHE A 209 16.24 -13.74 -17.22
N ASP A 210 16.99 -13.42 -18.28
CA ASP A 210 18.37 -12.98 -18.18
C ASP A 210 18.46 -11.52 -17.69
N LYS A 211 19.05 -11.33 -16.51
CA LYS A 211 19.25 -10.01 -15.86
C LYS A 211 20.33 -9.16 -16.54
N ASN A 212 21.13 -9.73 -17.43
CA ASN A 212 22.09 -8.96 -18.23
C ASN A 212 21.43 -8.34 -19.46
N ILE A 213 20.34 -8.95 -19.94
CA ILE A 213 19.63 -8.52 -21.16
C ILE A 213 18.39 -7.72 -20.81
N ILE A 214 17.56 -8.19 -19.86
CA ILE A 214 16.26 -7.61 -19.52
C ILE A 214 16.17 -7.24 -18.03
N ASP A 215 15.89 -5.97 -17.78
CA ASP A 215 15.67 -5.39 -16.47
C ASP A 215 14.17 -5.16 -16.18
N PHE A 216 13.84 -5.17 -14.89
CA PHE A 216 12.68 -4.42 -14.43
C PHE A 216 12.99 -2.92 -14.53
N GLU A 217 12.13 -2.21 -15.23
CA GLU A 217 12.22 -0.78 -15.41
C GLU A 217 11.13 -0.08 -14.60
N HIS A 218 11.51 0.91 -13.80
CA HIS A 218 10.55 1.82 -13.16
C HIS A 218 10.25 2.97 -14.09
N THR A 219 9.04 3.02 -14.68
CA THR A 219 8.65 4.04 -15.65
C THR A 219 8.96 5.45 -15.14
N ILE A 220 8.45 5.77 -13.94
CA ILE A 220 8.94 6.89 -13.15
C ILE A 220 10.02 6.36 -12.20
N PRO A 221 11.25 6.90 -12.24
CA PRO A 221 12.35 6.46 -11.39
C PRO A 221 11.96 6.37 -9.92
N ARG A 222 12.29 5.23 -9.29
CA ARG A 222 11.93 4.96 -7.89
C ARG A 222 12.52 5.97 -6.90
N SER A 223 13.67 6.56 -7.22
CA SER A 223 14.29 7.67 -6.48
C SER A 223 13.42 8.95 -6.45
N LYS A 224 12.58 9.16 -7.47
CA LYS A 224 11.67 10.31 -7.57
C LYS A 224 10.28 9.99 -6.99
N SER A 225 9.72 8.83 -7.34
CA SER A 225 8.32 8.46 -7.01
C SER A 225 8.16 7.58 -5.76
N PHE A 226 9.21 6.89 -5.32
CA PHE A 226 9.13 5.83 -4.30
C PHE A 226 8.09 4.73 -4.64
N ASP A 227 7.66 4.66 -5.90
CA ASP A 227 6.60 3.78 -6.34
C ASP A 227 7.17 2.49 -6.93
N ASN A 228 6.92 1.37 -6.26
CA ASN A 228 7.28 0.03 -6.72
C ASN A 228 6.04 -0.79 -7.11
N SER A 229 4.91 -0.13 -7.36
CA SER A 229 3.70 -0.79 -7.85
C SER A 229 3.94 -1.40 -9.24
N LEU A 230 3.18 -2.44 -9.57
CA LEU A 230 3.23 -3.06 -10.89
C LEU A 230 2.90 -2.06 -12.01
N ALA A 231 2.07 -1.05 -11.73
CA ALA A 231 1.73 -0.01 -12.70
C ALA A 231 2.96 0.87 -13.06
N ASN A 232 3.93 1.00 -12.15
CA ASN A 232 5.18 1.69 -12.42
C ASN A 232 6.29 0.78 -12.99
N LEU A 233 6.02 -0.51 -13.19
CA LEU A 233 7.02 -1.46 -13.66
C LEU A 233 6.79 -1.84 -15.12
N THR A 234 7.86 -1.99 -15.88
CA THR A 234 7.87 -2.60 -17.22
C THR A 234 9.10 -3.50 -17.37
N VAL A 235 9.14 -4.32 -18.41
CA VAL A 235 10.35 -5.04 -18.83
C VAL A 235 11.02 -4.28 -19.98
N CYS A 236 12.31 -4.00 -19.82
CA CYS A 236 13.10 -3.20 -20.74
C CYS A 236 14.46 -3.83 -20.98
N PHE A 237 15.06 -3.58 -22.15
CA PHE A 237 16.45 -3.95 -22.40
C PHE A 237 17.38 -3.20 -21.44
N ALA A 238 18.19 -3.95 -20.71
CA ALA A 238 19.11 -3.48 -19.68
C ALA A 238 20.03 -2.37 -20.19
N ASN A 239 20.51 -2.47 -21.43
CA ASN A 239 21.35 -1.45 -22.03
C ASN A 239 20.62 -0.09 -22.15
N TYR A 240 19.37 -0.09 -22.61
CA TYR A 240 18.58 1.13 -22.72
C TYR A 240 18.27 1.73 -21.33
N ASN A 241 17.81 0.90 -20.39
CA ASN A 241 17.54 1.33 -19.01
C ASN A 241 18.77 2.01 -18.38
N ARG A 242 19.92 1.31 -18.38
CA ARG A 242 21.13 1.71 -17.66
C ARG A 242 21.89 2.85 -18.34
N ALA A 243 21.93 2.89 -19.67
CA ALA A 243 22.72 3.89 -20.41
C ALA A 243 21.91 5.14 -20.78
N ILE A 244 20.65 4.96 -21.15
CA ILE A 244 19.82 6.03 -21.74
C ILE A 244 18.82 6.54 -20.71
N LYS A 245 17.86 5.71 -20.28
CA LYS A 245 16.77 6.19 -19.43
C LYS A 245 17.28 6.72 -18.09
N LYS A 246 18.03 5.91 -17.34
CA LYS A 246 18.57 6.28 -16.03
C LYS A 246 17.47 6.88 -15.13
N ASN A 247 17.72 8.07 -14.57
CA ASN A 247 16.81 8.79 -13.68
C ASN A 247 15.83 9.72 -14.41
N ARG A 248 15.56 9.47 -15.70
CA ARG A 248 14.60 10.23 -16.50
C ARG A 248 13.24 9.57 -16.58
N ILE A 249 12.19 10.38 -16.76
CA ILE A 249 10.84 9.92 -17.11
C ILE A 249 10.70 9.79 -18.64
N PRO A 250 9.68 9.07 -19.16
CA PRO A 250 9.61 8.77 -20.59
C PRO A 250 9.55 10.01 -21.50
N THR A 251 8.85 11.07 -21.11
CA THR A 251 8.74 12.34 -21.84
C THR A 251 10.08 13.09 -21.96
N GLU A 252 11.04 12.83 -21.07
CA GLU A 252 12.41 13.39 -21.12
C GLU A 252 13.36 12.57 -22.03
N LEU A 253 12.87 11.50 -22.67
CA LEU A 253 13.68 10.61 -23.48
C LEU A 253 13.77 11.09 -24.93
N PRO A 254 14.94 10.92 -25.58
CA PRO A 254 15.15 11.45 -26.93
C PRO A 254 14.29 10.79 -28.00
N ASN A 255 13.79 9.58 -27.75
CA ASN A 255 12.90 8.84 -28.65
C ASN A 255 11.46 8.77 -28.13
N TYR A 256 10.99 9.77 -27.39
CA TYR A 256 9.62 9.76 -26.88
C TYR A 256 8.59 9.86 -28.02
N GLN A 257 8.66 10.93 -28.82
CA GLN A 257 7.72 11.19 -29.93
C GLN A 257 8.19 10.59 -31.26
N GLU A 258 9.49 10.67 -31.54
CA GLU A 258 10.09 10.26 -32.81
C GLU A 258 11.19 9.22 -32.60
N ASP A 259 11.59 8.54 -33.68
CA ASP A 259 12.70 7.58 -33.65
C ASP A 259 14.02 8.32 -33.40
N SER A 260 14.81 7.84 -32.44
CA SER A 260 16.08 8.48 -32.10
C SER A 260 17.08 7.48 -31.52
N ALA A 261 18.38 7.72 -31.77
CA ALA A 261 19.50 6.89 -31.31
C ALA A 261 19.36 5.38 -31.64
N GLY A 262 18.72 5.04 -32.77
CA GLY A 262 18.49 3.65 -33.19
C GLY A 262 17.36 2.93 -32.44
N TYR A 263 16.47 3.69 -31.78
CA TYR A 263 15.30 3.19 -31.08
C TYR A 263 14.03 3.83 -31.61
N GLN A 264 12.94 3.04 -31.64
CA GLN A 264 11.65 3.51 -32.13
C GLN A 264 10.93 4.38 -31.11
N ALA A 265 10.10 5.30 -31.59
CA ALA A 265 9.26 6.20 -30.81
C ALA A 265 8.44 5.48 -29.72
N ILE A 266 8.33 6.10 -28.54
CA ILE A 266 7.61 5.55 -27.38
C ILE A 266 6.11 5.77 -27.48
N GLU A 267 5.71 7.00 -27.76
CA GLU A 267 4.32 7.47 -27.72
C GLU A 267 3.35 6.62 -28.56
N PRO A 268 3.65 6.25 -29.83
CA PRO A 268 2.72 5.45 -30.64
C PRO A 268 2.41 4.06 -30.04
N ARG A 269 3.30 3.52 -29.20
CA ARG A 269 3.09 2.20 -28.59
C ARG A 269 2.08 2.23 -27.44
N LEU A 270 1.78 3.42 -26.91
CA LEU A 270 0.78 3.62 -25.86
C LEU A 270 -0.65 3.51 -26.40
N GLU A 271 -0.86 3.66 -27.72
CA GLU A 271 -2.17 3.59 -28.37
C GLU A 271 -2.95 2.32 -28.01
N LYS A 272 -2.25 1.17 -27.92
CA LYS A 272 -2.88 -0.10 -27.52
C LYS A 272 -3.39 -0.08 -26.08
N TRP A 273 -2.67 0.59 -25.18
CA TRP A 273 -3.08 0.73 -23.79
C TRP A 273 -4.21 1.76 -23.66
N GLN A 274 -4.17 2.85 -24.44
CA GLN A 274 -5.25 3.83 -24.52
C GLN A 274 -6.56 3.21 -25.04
N LYS A 275 -6.51 2.44 -26.14
CA LYS A 275 -7.67 1.67 -26.64
C LYS A 275 -8.22 0.68 -25.61
N LYS A 276 -7.35 0.11 -24.78
CA LYS A 276 -7.76 -0.77 -23.68
C LYS A 276 -8.50 0.00 -22.57
N ILE A 277 -8.04 1.20 -22.24
CA ILE A 277 -8.71 2.11 -21.30
C ILE A 277 -10.12 2.44 -21.82
N GLU A 278 -10.23 2.90 -23.08
CA GLU A 278 -11.52 3.22 -23.72
C GLU A 278 -12.48 2.02 -23.69
N SER A 279 -11.99 0.82 -24.00
CA SER A 279 -12.81 -0.41 -23.95
C SER A 279 -13.28 -0.74 -22.52
N LEU A 280 -12.45 -0.51 -21.51
CA LEU A 280 -12.82 -0.72 -20.11
C LEU A 280 -13.85 0.30 -19.64
N GLU A 281 -13.73 1.56 -20.07
CA GLU A 281 -14.71 2.63 -19.80
C GLU A 281 -16.07 2.28 -20.41
N GLN A 282 -16.13 1.88 -21.68
CA GLN A 282 -17.36 1.44 -22.34
C GLN A 282 -18.02 0.24 -21.63
N GLN A 283 -17.22 -0.71 -21.15
CA GLN A 283 -17.73 -1.84 -20.37
C GLN A 283 -18.28 -1.37 -19.02
N ILE A 284 -17.64 -0.41 -18.36
CA ILE A 284 -18.11 0.18 -17.10
C ILE A 284 -19.45 0.89 -17.32
N ASP A 285 -19.57 1.70 -18.36
CA ASP A 285 -20.81 2.41 -18.68
C ASP A 285 -21.95 1.43 -18.95
N SER A 286 -21.66 0.34 -19.66
CA SER A 286 -22.60 -0.75 -19.87
C SER A 286 -23.06 -1.38 -18.55
N GLN A 287 -22.15 -1.58 -17.58
CA GLN A 287 -22.53 -2.09 -16.25
C GLN A 287 -23.32 -1.06 -15.43
N VAL A 288 -23.01 0.24 -15.56
CA VAL A 288 -23.78 1.32 -14.93
C VAL A 288 -25.22 1.28 -15.43
N MET A 289 -25.42 1.22 -16.74
CA MET A 289 -26.76 1.14 -17.34
C MET A 289 -27.50 -0.11 -16.87
N LYS A 290 -26.86 -1.29 -16.90
CA LYS A 290 -27.44 -2.54 -16.37
C LYS A 290 -27.84 -2.44 -14.91
N SER A 291 -27.04 -1.79 -14.07
CA SER A 291 -27.38 -1.61 -12.66
C SER A 291 -28.57 -0.68 -12.42
N LYS A 292 -28.83 0.26 -13.34
CA LYS A 292 -29.97 1.18 -13.29
C LYS A 292 -31.26 0.54 -13.79
N THR A 293 -31.18 -0.32 -14.82
CA THR A 293 -32.34 -0.99 -15.44
C THR A 293 -32.68 -2.33 -14.79
N ALA A 294 -31.83 -2.85 -13.90
CA ALA A 294 -32.07 -4.12 -13.22
C ALA A 294 -33.35 -4.09 -12.36
N ILE A 295 -34.22 -5.07 -12.59
CA ILE A 295 -35.50 -5.24 -11.89
C ILE A 295 -35.25 -5.94 -10.54
N ASP A 296 -34.41 -6.97 -10.53
CA ASP A 296 -34.10 -7.75 -9.35
C ASP A 296 -32.78 -7.30 -8.68
N LYS A 297 -32.73 -7.49 -7.36
CA LYS A 297 -31.59 -7.10 -6.54
C LYS A 297 -30.30 -7.84 -6.94
N GLU A 298 -30.41 -9.11 -7.31
CA GLU A 298 -29.24 -9.94 -7.62
C GLU A 298 -28.54 -9.46 -8.90
N THR A 299 -29.29 -9.23 -9.98
CA THR A 299 -28.75 -8.64 -11.22
C THR A 299 -28.14 -7.27 -10.97
N LYS A 300 -28.79 -6.43 -10.15
CA LYS A 300 -28.25 -5.12 -9.78
C LYS A 300 -26.92 -5.25 -9.03
N ASP A 301 -26.86 -6.09 -8.01
CA ASP A 301 -25.65 -6.33 -7.23
C ASP A 301 -24.54 -6.94 -8.11
N ASN A 302 -24.86 -7.86 -9.03
CA ASN A 302 -23.91 -8.42 -9.99
C ASN A 302 -23.32 -7.37 -10.93
N ALA A 303 -24.15 -6.49 -11.48
CA ALA A 303 -23.69 -5.39 -12.33
C ALA A 303 -22.78 -4.43 -11.56
N ILE A 304 -23.14 -4.08 -10.32
CA ILE A 304 -22.33 -3.23 -9.44
C ILE A 304 -20.98 -3.91 -9.11
N ARG A 305 -20.99 -5.20 -8.75
CA ARG A 305 -19.77 -5.98 -8.51
C ARG A 305 -18.86 -6.00 -9.73
N ARG A 306 -19.42 -6.30 -10.91
CA ARG A 306 -18.65 -6.31 -12.16
C ARG A 306 -18.09 -4.94 -12.50
N ARG A 307 -18.85 -3.87 -12.26
CA ARG A 307 -18.38 -2.48 -12.41
C ARG A 307 -17.15 -2.20 -11.53
N HIS A 308 -17.18 -2.58 -10.25
CA HIS A 308 -16.03 -2.40 -9.36
C HIS A 308 -14.81 -3.21 -9.79
N PHE A 309 -15.01 -4.44 -10.28
CA PHE A 309 -13.94 -5.26 -10.86
C PHE A 309 -13.29 -4.54 -12.05
N LEU A 310 -14.09 -4.08 -13.01
CA LEU A 310 -13.62 -3.39 -14.20
C LEU A 310 -12.93 -2.07 -13.84
N LYS A 311 -13.42 -1.36 -12.81
CA LYS A 311 -12.79 -0.13 -12.33
C LYS A 311 -11.37 -0.37 -11.82
N MET A 312 -11.10 -1.47 -11.12
CA MET A 312 -9.74 -1.82 -10.69
C MET A 312 -8.80 -2.13 -11.87
N GLU A 313 -9.31 -2.79 -12.92
CA GLU A 313 -8.56 -2.96 -14.17
C GLU A 313 -8.28 -1.61 -14.83
N LEU A 314 -9.30 -0.77 -14.97
CA LEU A 314 -9.19 0.56 -15.55
C LEU A 314 -8.16 1.40 -14.80
N ASP A 315 -8.24 1.45 -13.48
CA ASP A 315 -7.33 2.21 -12.64
C ASP A 315 -5.88 1.74 -12.83
N TYR A 316 -5.63 0.43 -12.99
CA TYR A 316 -4.29 -0.09 -13.32
C TYR A 316 -3.76 0.45 -14.65
N TRP A 317 -4.58 0.43 -15.71
CA TRP A 317 -4.17 0.87 -17.05
C TRP A 317 -4.03 2.39 -17.16
N ILE A 318 -4.94 3.16 -16.56
CA ILE A 318 -4.82 4.62 -16.45
C ILE A 318 -3.50 4.97 -15.76
N ASN A 319 -3.22 4.33 -14.61
CA ASN A 319 -1.97 4.53 -13.89
C ASN A 319 -0.74 4.18 -14.74
N LYS A 320 -0.82 3.12 -15.55
CA LYS A 320 0.26 2.72 -16.47
C LYS A 320 0.55 3.81 -17.49
N VAL A 321 -0.49 4.28 -18.19
CA VAL A 321 -0.39 5.28 -19.27
C VAL A 321 0.05 6.63 -18.71
N ASP A 322 -0.55 7.07 -17.59
CA ASP A 322 -0.20 8.31 -16.90
C ASP A 322 1.31 8.43 -16.67
N ARG A 323 1.94 7.37 -16.12
CA ARG A 323 3.39 7.36 -15.86
C ARG A 323 4.25 7.48 -17.11
N PHE A 324 3.72 7.13 -18.29
CA PHE A 324 4.39 7.29 -19.57
C PHE A 324 4.17 8.66 -20.19
N THR A 325 3.01 9.28 -19.97
CA THR A 325 2.64 10.57 -20.59
C THR A 325 2.98 11.77 -19.74
N ARG A 326 3.37 11.57 -18.47
CA ARG A 326 3.60 12.66 -17.54
C ARG A 326 4.84 13.47 -17.85
N GLU A 327 4.78 14.78 -17.58
CA GLU A 327 5.89 15.72 -17.75
C GLU A 327 6.64 16.02 -16.44
N ASP A 328 6.02 15.77 -15.29
CA ASP A 328 6.57 16.07 -13.97
C ASP A 328 6.31 14.95 -12.94
N VAL A 329 7.02 15.02 -11.80
CA VAL A 329 6.80 14.11 -10.65
C VAL A 329 6.61 14.97 -9.41
N PRO A 330 5.37 15.29 -9.00
CA PRO A 330 5.12 16.14 -7.86
C PRO A 330 5.46 15.39 -6.57
N LEU A 331 5.84 16.18 -5.55
CA LEU A 331 6.30 15.71 -4.24
C LEU A 331 5.29 14.79 -3.52
N GLY A 332 4.00 14.90 -3.85
CA GLY A 332 2.90 14.09 -3.29
C GLY A 332 2.73 12.69 -3.91
N PHE A 333 3.43 12.37 -5.00
CA PHE A 333 3.40 11.04 -5.62
C PHE A 333 4.32 10.08 -4.84
N LYS A 334 3.98 9.79 -3.59
CA LYS A 334 4.71 8.87 -2.70
C LYS A 334 3.75 7.84 -2.12
N ASN A 335 3.53 6.74 -2.84
CA ASN A 335 2.63 5.66 -2.43
C ASN A 335 2.96 5.08 -1.04
N SER A 336 4.22 5.18 -0.57
CA SER A 336 4.64 4.68 0.74
C SER A 336 4.00 5.44 1.91
N GLN A 337 3.71 6.74 1.77
CA GLN A 337 3.20 7.57 2.87
C GLN A 337 1.82 7.11 3.36
N LEU A 338 0.96 6.66 2.45
CA LEU A 338 -0.38 6.17 2.79
C LEU A 338 -0.32 4.84 3.55
N VAL A 339 0.52 3.91 3.10
CA VAL A 339 0.71 2.60 3.76
C VAL A 339 1.28 2.79 5.17
N ASP A 340 2.30 3.64 5.30
CA ASP A 340 2.90 3.96 6.61
C ASP A 340 1.87 4.62 7.54
N THR A 341 1.06 5.57 7.03
CA THR A 341 0.02 6.24 7.84
C THR A 341 -1.05 5.25 8.32
N GLN A 342 -1.55 4.37 7.46
CA GLN A 342 -2.52 3.33 7.84
C GLN A 342 -1.99 2.40 8.92
N LEU A 343 -0.72 2.03 8.79
CA LEU A 343 -0.03 1.15 9.71
C LEU A 343 0.18 1.83 11.06
N ILE A 344 0.66 3.08 11.06
CA ILE A 344 0.83 3.92 12.25
C ILE A 344 -0.49 4.07 12.99
N SER A 345 -1.58 4.46 12.31
CA SER A 345 -2.88 4.63 12.95
C SER A 345 -3.41 3.33 13.58
N LYS A 346 -3.18 2.18 12.92
CA LYS A 346 -3.53 0.86 13.50
C LYS A 346 -2.79 0.62 14.82
N TYR A 347 -1.49 0.86 14.86
CA TYR A 347 -0.68 0.64 16.06
C TYR A 347 -0.96 1.67 17.15
N ALA A 348 -1.14 2.93 16.78
CA ALA A 348 -1.47 4.00 17.71
C ALA A 348 -2.79 3.73 18.45
N PHE A 349 -3.80 3.17 17.78
CA PHE A 349 -5.04 2.74 18.43
C PHE A 349 -4.79 1.75 19.58
N HIS A 350 -4.09 0.64 19.29
CA HIS A 350 -3.81 -0.37 20.31
C HIS A 350 -2.89 0.15 21.42
N TYR A 351 -1.96 1.04 21.06
CA TYR A 351 -1.04 1.64 22.01
C TYR A 351 -1.76 2.59 22.99
N LEU A 352 -2.65 3.45 22.48
CA LEU A 352 -3.47 4.35 23.30
C LEU A 352 -4.43 3.57 24.22
N LYS A 353 -4.98 2.45 23.74
CA LYS A 353 -5.83 1.55 24.54
C LYS A 353 -5.14 0.93 25.76
N THR A 354 -3.82 1.03 25.88
CA THR A 354 -3.11 0.59 27.09
C THR A 354 -3.30 1.52 28.30
N VAL A 355 -3.77 2.75 28.07
CA VAL A 355 -3.96 3.78 29.12
C VAL A 355 -5.38 4.35 29.09
N PHE A 356 -5.98 4.52 27.90
CA PHE A 356 -7.29 5.16 27.76
C PHE A 356 -8.42 4.15 27.59
N ASN A 357 -9.48 4.33 28.38
CA ASN A 357 -10.70 3.53 28.33
C ASN A 357 -11.48 3.81 27.03
N GLN A 358 -11.46 5.05 26.55
CA GLN A 358 -12.22 5.50 25.39
C GLN A 358 -11.29 5.95 24.25
N VAL A 359 -11.05 5.05 23.29
CA VAL A 359 -10.32 5.37 22.06
C VAL A 359 -11.23 5.06 20.87
N ASP A 360 -11.61 6.12 20.15
CA ASP A 360 -12.44 6.07 18.96
C ASP A 360 -11.58 6.19 17.70
N VAL A 361 -12.07 5.62 16.61
CA VAL A 361 -11.42 5.68 15.30
C VAL A 361 -12.36 6.32 14.29
N VAL A 362 -11.86 7.33 13.57
CA VAL A 362 -12.61 8.07 12.55
C VAL A 362 -11.88 8.00 11.22
N LYS A 363 -12.63 7.95 10.11
CA LYS A 363 -12.04 7.94 8.76
C LYS A 363 -11.77 9.36 8.30
N GLY A 364 -10.69 9.55 7.54
CA GLY A 364 -10.41 10.86 6.93
C GLY A 364 -11.52 11.37 6.01
N THR A 365 -12.27 10.46 5.34
CA THR A 365 -13.45 10.84 4.55
C THR A 365 -14.53 11.47 5.42
N THR A 366 -14.79 10.89 6.60
CA THR A 366 -15.76 11.42 7.56
C THR A 366 -15.32 12.79 8.10
N THR A 367 -14.03 12.94 8.47
CA THR A 367 -13.49 14.24 8.85
C THR A 367 -13.68 15.27 7.73
N SER A 368 -13.45 14.87 6.49
CA SER A 368 -13.65 15.73 5.32
C SER A 368 -15.11 16.11 5.09
N GLU A 369 -16.04 15.17 5.26
CA GLU A 369 -17.48 15.46 5.15
C GLU A 369 -17.93 16.42 6.24
N PHE A 370 -17.54 16.19 7.49
CA PHE A 370 -17.94 17.01 8.62
C PHE A 370 -17.30 18.40 8.63
N ARG A 371 -16.10 18.58 8.04
CA ARG A 371 -15.56 19.93 7.75
C ARG A 371 -16.51 20.74 6.88
N LYS A 372 -17.10 20.10 5.85
CA LYS A 372 -18.07 20.75 4.96
C LYS A 372 -19.41 20.96 5.66
N ILE A 373 -19.93 19.96 6.37
CA ILE A 373 -21.21 20.07 7.10
C ILE A 373 -21.14 21.21 8.13
N TYR A 374 -20.04 21.28 8.88
CA TYR A 374 -19.83 22.33 9.87
C TYR A 374 -19.42 23.66 9.28
N GLY A 375 -19.44 23.84 7.95
CA GLY A 375 -19.15 25.10 7.25
C GLY A 375 -17.69 25.59 7.37
N ILE A 376 -16.78 24.75 7.84
CA ILE A 376 -15.36 25.09 8.01
C ILE A 376 -14.64 25.15 6.66
N GLN A 377 -15.16 24.41 5.67
CA GLN A 377 -14.65 24.33 4.31
C GLN A 377 -15.83 24.42 3.33
N ALA A 378 -15.68 25.17 2.24
CA ALA A 378 -16.71 25.23 1.22
C ALA A 378 -16.81 23.91 0.43
N LYS A 379 -17.96 23.68 -0.23
CA LYS A 379 -18.25 22.44 -0.98
C LYS A 379 -17.18 22.11 -2.04
N ASP A 380 -16.73 23.12 -2.77
CA ASP A 380 -15.83 22.98 -3.93
C ASP A 380 -14.39 23.46 -3.65
N GLU A 381 -14.13 23.91 -2.42
CA GLU A 381 -12.80 24.33 -2.02
C GLU A 381 -11.91 23.11 -1.80
N GLU A 382 -10.85 22.99 -2.61
CA GLU A 382 -9.80 22.02 -2.34
C GLU A 382 -9.00 22.44 -1.12
N LYS A 383 -8.59 21.44 -0.34
CA LYS A 383 -7.80 21.69 0.86
C LYS A 383 -6.42 22.22 0.47
N ASP A 384 -6.09 23.42 0.95
CA ASP A 384 -4.72 23.96 0.83
C ASP A 384 -3.73 23.06 1.59
N ARG A 385 -2.87 22.37 0.83
CA ARG A 385 -1.82 21.49 1.35
C ARG A 385 -0.53 22.25 1.67
N GLY A 386 -0.45 23.54 1.34
CA GLY A 386 0.74 24.37 1.51
C GLY A 386 1.00 24.84 2.94
N LYS A 387 -0.02 24.85 3.81
CA LYS A 387 0.08 25.33 5.21
C LYS A 387 0.03 24.18 6.21
N HIS A 388 0.84 24.18 7.27
CA HIS A 388 0.76 23.16 8.33
C HIS A 388 -0.45 23.30 9.25
N SER A 389 -1.12 24.46 9.27
CA SER A 389 -2.29 24.74 10.09
C SER A 389 -3.44 23.75 9.89
N HIS A 390 -3.55 23.18 8.68
CA HIS A 390 -4.60 22.23 8.35
C HIS A 390 -4.60 20.97 9.24
N HIS A 391 -3.46 20.58 9.81
CA HIS A 391 -3.38 19.45 10.73
C HIS A 391 -4.09 19.73 12.07
N ALA A 392 -3.94 20.94 12.61
CA ALA A 392 -4.62 21.32 13.85
C ALA A 392 -6.11 21.53 13.63
N VAL A 393 -6.50 22.09 12.47
CA VAL A 393 -7.92 22.22 12.10
C VAL A 393 -8.58 20.86 11.98
N ASP A 394 -7.94 19.89 11.32
CA ASP A 394 -8.47 18.52 11.23
C ASP A 394 -8.59 17.87 12.62
N ALA A 395 -7.58 18.03 13.48
CA ALA A 395 -7.62 17.52 14.85
C ALA A 395 -8.76 18.16 15.66
N ALA A 396 -8.98 19.46 15.52
CA ALA A 396 -10.11 20.15 16.16
C ALA A 396 -11.46 19.61 15.65
N VAL A 397 -11.61 19.43 14.34
CA VAL A 397 -12.83 18.85 13.74
C VAL A 397 -13.12 17.46 14.31
N LEU A 398 -12.10 16.61 14.48
CA LEU A 398 -12.27 15.27 15.07
C LEU A 398 -12.87 15.32 16.47
N THR A 399 -12.55 16.34 17.28
CA THR A 399 -13.12 16.52 18.62
C THR A 399 -14.58 16.96 18.59
N LEU A 400 -15.01 17.63 17.52
CA LEU A 400 -16.39 18.10 17.33
C LEU A 400 -17.34 17.01 16.82
N LEU A 401 -16.81 15.84 16.45
CA LEU A 401 -17.62 14.77 15.88
C LEU A 401 -18.56 14.14 16.93
N PRO A 402 -19.86 14.04 16.64
CA PRO A 402 -20.82 13.48 17.58
C PRO A 402 -20.70 11.96 17.64
N SER A 403 -21.54 11.33 18.46
CA SER A 403 -21.61 9.86 18.58
C SER A 403 -21.89 9.19 17.23
N SER A 404 -21.51 7.91 17.10
CA SER A 404 -21.67 7.21 15.82
C SER A 404 -23.12 7.14 15.32
N ALA A 405 -24.11 7.13 16.21
CA ALA A 405 -25.52 7.14 15.84
C ALA A 405 -25.91 8.51 15.26
N LYS A 406 -25.58 9.59 15.97
CA LYS A 406 -25.88 10.95 15.53
C LYS A 406 -25.15 11.32 14.24
N ARG A 407 -23.90 10.87 14.05
CA ARG A 407 -23.19 11.06 12.78
C ARG A 407 -23.93 10.48 11.58
N LYS A 408 -24.53 9.29 11.72
CA LYS A 408 -25.29 8.65 10.63
C LYS A 408 -26.55 9.44 10.31
N GLU A 409 -27.26 9.92 11.33
CA GLU A 409 -28.45 10.76 11.17
C GLU A 409 -28.12 12.06 10.40
N ILE A 410 -27.03 12.75 10.77
CA ILE A 410 -26.59 13.99 10.10
C ILE A 410 -26.19 13.71 8.64
N LEU A 411 -25.44 12.63 8.39
CA LEU A 411 -25.07 12.25 7.02
C LEU A 411 -26.30 11.92 6.17
N GLN A 412 -27.30 11.25 6.74
CA GLN A 412 -28.56 10.98 6.04
C GLN A 412 -29.28 12.28 5.65
N LYS A 413 -29.44 13.22 6.60
CA LYS A 413 -30.04 14.54 6.32
C LYS A 413 -29.28 15.30 5.24
N LYS A 414 -27.94 15.26 5.27
CA LYS A 414 -27.10 15.84 4.22
C LYS A 414 -27.44 15.23 2.85
N TYR A 415 -27.44 13.91 2.73
CA TYR A 415 -27.68 13.25 1.45
C TYR A 415 -29.09 13.54 0.92
N GLU A 416 -30.11 13.48 1.78
CA GLU A 416 -31.50 13.86 1.41
C GLU A 416 -31.60 15.32 0.95
N PHE A 417 -30.86 16.23 1.60
CA PHE A 417 -30.81 17.64 1.21
C PHE A 417 -30.09 17.84 -0.13
N GLU A 418 -28.95 17.18 -0.35
CA GLU A 418 -28.17 17.30 -1.59
C GLU A 418 -28.88 16.67 -2.79
N GLU A 419 -29.66 15.59 -2.60
CA GLU A 419 -30.50 14.99 -3.64
C GLU A 419 -31.61 15.94 -4.09
N THR A 420 -32.19 16.71 -3.18
CA THR A 420 -33.25 17.69 -3.46
C THR A 420 -32.70 19.06 -3.90
N HIS A 421 -31.46 19.39 -3.53
CA HIS A 421 -30.82 20.68 -3.78
C HIS A 421 -29.37 20.51 -4.25
N PRO A 422 -29.13 20.07 -5.50
CA PRO A 422 -27.80 19.69 -5.99
C PRO A 422 -26.75 20.81 -5.90
N ASN A 423 -27.18 22.07 -6.01
CA ASN A 423 -26.30 23.25 -5.97
C ASN A 423 -26.17 23.90 -4.58
N LYS A 424 -26.79 23.33 -3.54
CA LYS A 424 -26.68 23.86 -2.17
C LYS A 424 -25.83 22.91 -1.32
N GLN A 425 -25.21 23.48 -0.29
CA GLN A 425 -24.46 22.74 0.72
C GLN A 425 -25.31 22.60 1.98
N TYR A 426 -25.38 21.38 2.50
CA TYR A 426 -26.01 21.14 3.79
C TYR A 426 -25.10 21.66 4.91
N HIS A 427 -25.70 22.36 5.87
CA HIS A 427 -24.99 22.87 7.04
C HIS A 427 -25.71 22.50 8.32
N GLU A 428 -24.93 22.11 9.33
CA GLU A 428 -25.39 21.91 10.70
C GLU A 428 -24.27 22.36 11.65
N LEU A 429 -24.60 22.82 12.86
CA LEU A 429 -23.59 23.21 13.84
C LEU A 429 -23.22 22.02 14.75
N PRO A 430 -21.97 21.89 15.21
CA PRO A 430 -21.57 20.80 16.10
C PRO A 430 -22.26 20.89 17.47
N PHE A 431 -22.48 22.11 17.98
CA PHE A 431 -23.23 22.38 19.21
C PHE A 431 -23.83 23.79 19.15
N GLU A 432 -24.80 24.07 20.02
CA GLU A 432 -25.46 25.36 20.11
C GLU A 432 -24.47 26.46 20.52
N GLY A 433 -24.43 27.56 19.77
CA GLY A 433 -23.47 28.65 19.99
C GLY A 433 -22.07 28.40 19.41
N PHE A 434 -21.86 27.35 18.61
CA PHE A 434 -20.60 27.16 17.88
C PHE A 434 -20.29 28.36 16.98
N ASN A 435 -19.09 28.91 17.13
CA ASN A 435 -18.60 30.03 16.33
C ASN A 435 -17.36 29.63 15.53
N TYR A 436 -17.43 29.85 14.22
CA TYR A 436 -16.34 29.67 13.26
C TYR A 436 -15.06 30.41 13.62
N ALA A 437 -15.16 31.51 14.36
CA ALA A 437 -14.02 32.26 14.87
C ALA A 437 -13.06 31.38 15.69
N ILE A 438 -13.56 30.33 16.35
CA ILE A 438 -12.72 29.38 17.11
C ILE A 438 -11.74 28.66 16.18
N ILE A 439 -12.22 28.17 15.03
CA ILE A 439 -11.38 27.46 14.06
C ILE A 439 -10.41 28.43 13.36
N GLN A 440 -10.89 29.64 13.03
CA GLN A 440 -10.02 30.69 12.48
C GLN A 440 -8.91 31.11 13.44
N LYS A 441 -9.22 31.15 14.75
CA LYS A 441 -8.23 31.42 15.79
C LYS A 441 -7.18 30.31 15.85
N ILE A 442 -7.59 29.03 15.76
CA ILE A 442 -6.65 27.91 15.66
C ILE A 442 -5.74 28.08 14.44
N GLU A 443 -6.27 28.47 13.28
CA GLU A 443 -5.45 28.65 12.08
C GLU A 443 -4.41 29.78 12.24
N LYS A 444 -4.78 30.88 12.91
CA LYS A 444 -3.93 32.06 13.10
C LYS A 444 -2.92 31.93 14.24
N GLU A 445 -3.28 31.25 15.32
CA GLU A 445 -2.49 31.18 16.55
C GLU A 445 -1.82 29.81 16.77
N ILE A 446 -1.82 28.93 15.75
CA ILE A 446 -1.20 27.61 15.85
C ILE A 446 0.30 27.72 16.19
N LEU A 447 0.73 26.94 17.18
CA LEU A 447 2.14 26.73 17.47
C LEU A 447 2.68 25.59 16.60
N ILE A 448 3.71 25.88 15.81
CA ILE A 448 4.37 24.89 14.95
C ILE A 448 5.72 24.53 15.57
N ASN A 449 5.84 23.29 16.04
CA ASN A 449 7.12 22.74 16.50
C ASN A 449 7.80 21.95 15.37
N ASN A 450 8.67 22.62 14.62
CA ASN A 450 9.51 21.98 13.62
C ASN A 450 10.70 21.30 14.31
N LEU A 451 10.65 19.97 14.37
CA LEU A 451 11.75 19.19 14.88
C LEU A 451 12.89 19.21 13.86
N VAL A 452 13.94 19.97 14.16
CA VAL A 452 15.20 19.86 13.44
C VAL A 452 15.79 18.50 13.82
N ASP A 453 15.65 17.52 12.94
CA ASP A 453 16.49 16.33 13.03
C ASP A 453 17.93 16.84 12.93
N GLN A 454 18.72 16.73 14.01
CA GLN A 454 20.17 16.85 13.88
C GLN A 454 20.60 15.71 12.96
N GLU A 455 20.68 15.97 11.65
CA GLU A 455 21.10 15.02 10.62
C GLU A 455 22.54 14.58 10.86
N ARG A 456 22.76 13.71 11.85
CA ARG A 456 24.02 12.97 12.01
C ARG A 456 24.17 11.88 10.95
N THR A 457 23.17 11.70 10.09
CA THR A 457 23.08 10.64 9.06
C THR A 457 23.78 10.97 7.75
N LEU A 458 24.06 12.24 7.44
CA LEU A 458 24.80 12.63 6.21
C LEU A 458 26.29 12.86 6.43
N ALA A 459 26.81 12.65 7.65
CA ALA A 459 28.25 12.63 7.86
C ALA A 459 28.79 11.34 7.19
N PRO A 460 29.61 11.43 6.14
CA PRO A 460 30.10 10.25 5.46
C PRO A 460 30.89 9.40 6.45
N ALA A 461 30.55 8.11 6.53
CA ALA A 461 31.15 7.22 7.51
C ALA A 461 32.63 7.01 7.11
N LYS A 462 33.56 7.39 7.99
CA LYS A 462 34.99 7.14 7.80
C LYS A 462 35.32 5.77 8.39
N LYS A 463 35.85 4.85 7.57
CA LYS A 463 36.33 3.54 8.05
C LYS A 463 37.85 3.47 7.93
N PHE A 464 38.50 2.91 8.96
CA PHE A 464 39.91 2.58 8.87
C PHE A 464 40.15 1.50 7.82
N VAL A 465 41.05 1.76 6.89
CA VAL A 465 41.46 0.79 5.88
C VAL A 465 42.20 -0.34 6.58
N ARG A 466 41.85 -1.59 6.26
CA ARG A 466 42.50 -2.78 6.77
C ARG A 466 42.97 -3.66 5.62
N LYS A 467 44.19 -4.16 5.69
CA LYS A 467 44.75 -5.16 4.76
C LYS A 467 45.17 -6.38 5.56
N ARG A 468 44.61 -7.55 5.21
CA ARG A 468 44.83 -8.83 5.94
C ARG A 468 44.60 -8.69 7.46
N GLY A 469 43.51 -8.02 7.84
CA GLY A 469 43.09 -7.85 9.25
C GLY A 469 43.79 -6.74 10.05
N ARG A 470 44.92 -6.19 9.56
CA ARG A 470 45.68 -5.12 10.23
C ARG A 470 45.29 -3.73 9.72
N ILE A 471 45.22 -2.74 10.61
CA ILE A 471 44.94 -1.33 10.28
C ILE A 471 46.10 -0.76 9.46
N GLU A 472 45.80 -0.12 8.34
CA GLU A 472 46.78 0.61 7.55
C GLU A 472 46.98 2.03 8.09
N TYR A 473 48.21 2.52 7.93
CA TYR A 473 48.62 3.87 8.31
C TYR A 473 49.00 4.67 7.07
N LEU A 474 48.77 5.97 7.11
CA LEU A 474 49.17 6.89 6.05
C LEU A 474 50.69 6.90 5.92
N LYS A 475 51.18 6.88 4.67
CA LYS A 475 52.59 6.91 4.33
C LYS A 475 52.91 8.11 3.44
N ASP A 476 54.10 8.65 3.54
CA ASP A 476 54.61 9.66 2.62
C ASP A 476 55.05 9.05 1.27
N LYS A 477 55.54 9.90 0.35
CA LYS A 477 56.01 9.48 -0.98
C LYS A 477 57.20 8.52 -0.93
N ASN A 478 57.91 8.45 0.19
CA ASN A 478 59.06 7.59 0.42
C ASN A 478 58.69 6.31 1.20
N GLY A 479 57.40 6.11 1.52
CA GLY A 479 56.90 4.92 2.20
C GLY A 479 56.98 4.96 3.73
N ILE A 480 57.36 6.09 4.33
CA ILE A 480 57.49 6.28 5.78
C ILE A 480 56.12 6.61 6.38
N ILE A 481 55.79 6.00 7.53
CA ILE A 481 54.49 6.19 8.21
C ILE A 481 54.42 7.61 8.80
N LEU A 482 53.38 8.35 8.42
CA LEU A 482 53.09 9.69 8.96
C LEU A 482 52.65 9.62 10.42
N ARG A 483 53.08 10.60 11.20
CA ARG A 483 52.74 10.76 12.63
C ARG A 483 52.07 12.12 12.86
N ASP A 484 51.15 12.15 13.83
CA ASP A 484 50.51 13.41 14.27
C ASP A 484 51.46 14.24 15.15
N GLU A 485 51.00 15.43 15.54
CA GLU A 485 51.75 16.38 16.38
C GLU A 485 52.11 15.81 17.77
N LEU A 486 51.43 14.75 18.20
CA LEU A 486 51.70 14.02 19.45
C LEU A 486 52.58 12.78 19.23
N GLY A 487 53.09 12.57 18.01
CA GLY A 487 53.96 11.46 17.65
C GLY A 487 53.23 10.13 17.36
N ASN A 488 51.91 10.09 17.35
CA ASN A 488 51.13 8.88 17.08
C ASN A 488 51.01 8.62 15.57
N LYS A 489 51.05 7.34 15.16
CA LYS A 489 50.90 6.95 13.75
C LYS A 489 49.50 7.29 13.23
N ILE A 490 49.42 8.03 12.12
CA ILE A 490 48.16 8.46 11.51
C ILE A 490 47.54 7.28 10.75
N ARG A 491 46.34 6.86 11.16
CA ARG A 491 45.62 5.74 10.54
C ARG A 491 45.01 6.16 9.19
N PHE A 492 45.04 5.27 8.21
CA PHE A 492 44.45 5.55 6.91
C PHE A 492 42.92 5.38 6.95
N LEU A 493 42.21 6.45 6.61
CA LEU A 493 40.75 6.52 6.60
C LEU A 493 40.25 6.59 5.16
N LYS A 494 39.30 5.71 4.80
CA LYS A 494 38.55 5.81 3.54
C LYS A 494 37.16 6.33 3.83
N VAL A 495 36.75 7.34 3.07
CA VAL A 495 35.38 7.88 3.08
C VAL A 495 34.49 6.86 2.37
N ILE A 496 33.46 6.37 3.06
CA ILE A 496 32.44 5.49 2.47
C ILE A 496 31.25 6.39 2.14
N GLN A 497 30.89 6.46 0.85
CA GLN A 497 29.64 7.04 0.37
C GLN A 497 28.49 6.06 0.55
#